data_AF-Q6GX88-F1
#
_entry.id   AF-Q6GX88-F1
#
_cell.length_a   1.000
_cell.length_b   1.000
_cell.length_c   1.000
_cell.angle_alpha   90.00
_cell.angle_beta   90.00
_cell.angle_gamma   90.00
#
_symmetry.space_group_name_H-M   'P 1'
#
loop_
_entity.id
_entity.type
_entity.pdbx_description
1 polymer ?
#
loop_
_entity_poly.entity_id
_entity_poly.type
_entity_poly.pdbx_seq_one_letter_code
_entity_poly.pdbx_strand_id
1 'polypeptide(L)'
;MSTSLLFLHGKQSVNSLPSPFMWMKLKRLRRGQLSIKKLSVKMPWLLVPLSLYPEPENHWYLLIIQWMVVLIAGQTHGRQNSCYRQLCRCYDLTVETRDVESPHAMDISIVLEDEKPVNVNEVPDYHEDIHTYLREMEVKCKPKVSYMKRQPDITNSMRAILVDWLVEVGEEYKLQNETLHLAVNYIDRFLSSMSVLRGKLQLVGTAAMLLASKFEEIYPPEVAEFVYITDDTYSKKQVLRMEHLVLKVLAFDLAAPTVNQFLTQYFLHLQPANCKVESLAMFLGELSLIDADPYLKYLPSLIAGAAFHLALYTVTGQSWPESLVQKTGYTLESLKPCLMDLHQTYLKAPQHAQQSIREKYKHSKYHSVSLLNPPETLNV
;
A
#
# COMPACT_ATOMS: atom_id res chain seq x y z
N MET A 1 52.96 29.80 -2.05
CA MET A 1 51.74 30.62 -1.87
C MET A 1 51.32 31.08 -3.25
N SER A 2 50.47 30.33 -3.96
CA SER A 2 49.00 30.30 -3.84
C SER A 2 48.40 31.64 -4.30
N THR A 3 47.50 31.76 -5.28
CA THR A 3 46.74 30.78 -6.07
C THR A 3 46.11 31.57 -7.22
N SER A 4 46.22 31.08 -8.45
CA SER A 4 45.47 31.55 -9.62
C SER A 4 44.10 30.87 -9.66
N LEU A 5 43.04 31.57 -10.08
CA LEU A 5 41.78 30.93 -10.44
C LEU A 5 41.18 31.62 -11.67
N LEU A 6 41.22 30.86 -12.77
CA LEU A 6 40.59 31.11 -14.05
C LEU A 6 39.06 31.09 -13.94
N PHE A 7 38.44 32.05 -14.61
CA PHE A 7 37.05 32.02 -15.04
C PHE A 7 36.87 31.02 -16.19
N LEU A 8 35.91 30.10 -16.08
CA LEU A 8 35.26 29.46 -17.24
C LEU A 8 33.76 29.26 -16.95
N HIS A 9 32.98 29.57 -17.97
CA HIS A 9 31.51 29.59 -18.03
C HIS A 9 30.79 28.32 -17.60
N GLY A 10 29.56 28.50 -17.09
CA GLY A 10 28.52 27.48 -17.06
C GLY A 10 27.16 28.07 -16.73
N LYS A 11 26.35 28.39 -17.74
CA LYS A 11 24.89 28.62 -17.59
C LYS A 11 24.27 27.33 -17.06
N GLN A 12 23.58 27.37 -15.92
CA GLN A 12 22.63 26.33 -15.50
C GLN A 12 21.24 26.96 -15.35
N SER A 13 20.29 26.43 -16.12
CA SER A 13 18.88 26.78 -16.08
C SER A 13 18.27 26.40 -14.73
N VAL A 14 17.69 27.36 -14.02
CA VAL A 14 16.90 27.13 -12.80
C VAL A 14 15.45 26.93 -13.22
N ASN A 15 15.10 25.70 -13.59
CA ASN A 15 13.72 25.26 -13.75
C ASN A 15 13.52 24.00 -12.90
N SER A 16 13.17 24.20 -11.63
CA SER A 16 12.52 23.18 -10.82
C SER A 16 11.93 23.82 -9.57
N LEU A 17 10.61 24.04 -9.58
CA LEU A 17 9.82 24.18 -8.36
C LEU A 17 10.10 22.99 -7.42
N PRO A 18 10.02 23.14 -6.09
CA PRO A 18 10.17 22.02 -5.18
C PRO A 18 8.97 21.09 -5.32
N SER A 19 9.18 19.95 -5.99
CA SER A 19 8.15 18.93 -6.15
C SER A 19 7.89 18.20 -4.81
N PRO A 20 6.77 17.47 -4.67
CA PRO A 20 6.42 16.63 -3.51
C PRO A 20 7.56 15.71 -3.00
N PHE A 21 8.57 15.51 -3.83
CA PHE A 21 9.80 14.75 -3.61
C PHE A 21 10.69 15.31 -2.49
N MET A 22 10.59 16.60 -2.15
CA MET A 22 11.36 17.19 -1.03
C MET A 22 10.83 16.76 0.35
N TRP A 23 9.52 16.51 0.46
CA TRP A 23 8.86 16.03 1.68
C TRP A 23 9.26 14.60 2.04
N MET A 24 9.61 13.79 1.04
CA MET A 24 10.07 12.40 1.19
C MET A 24 11.47 12.34 1.84
N LYS A 25 12.39 13.24 1.47
CA LYS A 25 13.72 13.35 2.10
C LYS A 25 13.63 13.79 3.57
N LEU A 26 12.69 14.67 3.91
CA LEU A 26 12.41 15.10 5.28
C LEU A 26 11.77 13.98 6.14
N LYS A 27 10.90 13.14 5.55
CA LYS A 27 10.33 11.97 6.24
C LYS A 27 11.38 10.89 6.55
N ARG A 28 12.41 10.70 5.70
CA ARG A 28 13.54 9.78 5.96
C ARG A 28 14.49 10.29 7.06
N LEU A 29 14.71 11.61 7.17
CA LEU A 29 15.43 12.25 8.29
C LEU A 29 14.70 12.05 9.64
N ARG A 30 13.36 12.13 9.64
CA ARG A 30 12.53 11.97 10.85
C ARG A 30 12.55 10.55 11.44
N ARG A 31 12.96 9.53 10.67
CA ARG A 31 13.03 8.11 11.08
C ARG A 31 14.44 7.65 11.47
N GLY A 32 15.42 8.54 11.59
CA GLY A 32 16.75 8.23 12.15
C GLY A 32 17.68 7.38 11.26
N GLN A 33 17.31 7.09 10.01
CA GLN A 33 18.08 6.24 9.09
C GLN A 33 19.16 7.00 8.28
N LEU A 34 19.37 8.30 8.52
CA LEU A 34 20.48 9.07 7.95
C LEU A 34 21.18 9.91 9.04
N SER A 35 22.51 9.78 9.12
CA SER A 35 23.34 10.73 9.89
C SER A 35 23.42 12.07 9.15
N ILE A 36 23.15 13.17 9.88
CA ILE A 36 23.22 14.57 9.41
C ILE A 36 24.55 14.87 8.69
N LYS A 37 25.64 14.14 9.01
CA LYS A 37 26.95 14.30 8.37
C LYS A 37 27.01 13.89 6.89
N LYS A 38 26.00 13.19 6.34
CA LYS A 38 25.90 12.89 4.90
C LYS A 38 25.06 13.89 4.10
N LEU A 39 24.44 14.88 4.76
CA LEU A 39 23.78 16.02 4.10
C LEU A 39 24.76 17.18 3.96
N SER A 40 25.84 17.00 3.19
CA SER A 40 26.51 18.13 2.56
C SER A 40 25.75 18.55 1.30
N VAL A 41 24.48 18.90 1.47
CA VAL A 41 23.79 19.77 0.51
C VAL A 41 23.87 21.16 1.12
N LYS A 42 24.81 21.97 0.64
CA LYS A 42 24.75 23.43 0.87
C LYS A 42 23.36 23.86 0.42
N MET A 43 22.51 24.34 1.34
CA MET A 43 21.27 25.03 1.01
C MET A 43 21.59 26.53 0.89
N PRO A 44 21.89 27.04 -0.31
CA PRO A 44 22.36 28.42 -0.48
C PRO A 44 21.19 29.42 -0.41
N TRP A 45 19.94 28.95 -0.55
CA TRP A 45 18.73 29.75 -0.65
C TRP A 45 18.17 30.25 0.68
N LEU A 46 18.64 29.73 1.81
CA LEU A 46 18.23 30.15 3.16
C LEU A 46 18.99 31.38 3.67
N LEU A 47 19.96 31.89 2.91
CA LEU A 47 20.82 33.03 3.31
C LEU A 47 20.92 34.12 2.23
N VAL A 48 19.98 34.19 1.28
CA VAL A 48 19.96 35.26 0.28
C VAL A 48 19.10 36.42 0.81
N PRO A 49 19.67 37.62 1.05
CA PRO A 49 18.89 38.80 1.38
C PRO A 49 17.93 39.15 0.24
N LEU A 50 16.68 39.51 0.56
CA LEU A 50 15.67 39.89 -0.45
C LEU A 50 16.10 41.07 -1.35
N SER A 51 17.13 41.83 -0.96
CA SER A 51 17.70 42.92 -1.75
C SER A 51 18.39 42.49 -3.07
N LEU A 52 18.58 41.19 -3.30
CA LEU A 52 19.14 40.64 -4.54
C LEU A 52 18.08 40.17 -5.55
N TYR A 53 16.79 40.30 -5.24
CA TYR A 53 15.71 39.96 -6.16
C TYR A 53 15.16 41.23 -6.82
N PRO A 54 15.30 41.38 -8.16
CA PRO A 54 14.72 42.51 -8.86
C PRO A 54 13.21 42.31 -9.04
N GLU A 55 12.42 43.05 -8.25
CA GLU A 55 11.05 43.59 -8.55
C GLU A 55 9.91 42.60 -8.96
N PRO A 56 8.62 42.99 -8.81
CA PRO A 56 7.68 42.20 -8.02
C PRO A 56 6.50 41.62 -8.82
N GLU A 57 6.56 40.35 -9.24
CA GLU A 57 5.37 39.68 -9.81
C GLU A 57 5.23 38.22 -9.37
N ASN A 58 5.44 37.91 -8.08
CA ASN A 58 5.10 36.59 -7.57
C ASN A 58 4.39 36.67 -6.22
N HIS A 59 3.07 36.90 -6.27
CA HIS A 59 2.12 36.80 -5.16
C HIS A 59 2.23 35.48 -4.38
N TRP A 60 2.77 34.42 -5.00
CA TRP A 60 2.99 33.11 -4.37
C TRP A 60 3.99 33.13 -3.20
N TYR A 61 5.00 34.01 -3.21
CA TYR A 61 5.95 34.11 -2.10
C TYR A 61 5.30 34.68 -0.84
N LEU A 62 4.45 35.69 -1.00
CA LEU A 62 3.66 36.26 0.10
C LEU A 62 2.66 35.25 0.66
N LEU A 63 2.06 34.42 -0.20
CA LEU A 63 1.15 33.35 0.21
C LEU A 63 1.86 32.24 0.98
N ILE A 64 3.07 31.84 0.57
CA ILE A 64 3.87 30.84 1.29
C ILE A 64 4.31 31.38 2.66
N ILE A 65 4.69 32.65 2.73
CA ILE A 65 5.04 33.31 4.00
C ILE A 65 3.81 33.44 4.90
N GLN A 66 2.66 33.87 4.37
CA GLN A 66 1.39 33.90 5.11
C GLN A 66 0.99 32.51 5.61
N TRP A 67 1.12 31.48 4.78
CA TRP A 67 0.78 30.11 5.14
C TRP A 67 1.72 29.57 6.23
N MET A 68 3.03 29.85 6.15
CA MET A 68 3.97 29.52 7.22
C MET A 68 3.68 30.27 8.53
N VAL A 69 3.27 31.54 8.47
CA VAL A 69 2.89 32.32 9.64
C VAL A 69 1.62 31.76 10.28
N VAL A 70 0.62 31.37 9.49
CA VAL A 70 -0.62 30.71 9.96
C VAL A 70 -0.32 29.35 10.59
N LEU A 71 0.59 28.58 10.01
CA LEU A 71 0.97 27.26 10.53
C LEU A 71 1.74 27.34 11.86
N ILE A 72 2.54 28.40 12.03
CA ILE A 72 3.25 28.70 13.29
C ILE A 72 2.29 29.30 14.32
N ALA A 73 1.30 30.11 13.90
CA ALA A 73 0.30 30.73 14.77
C ALA A 73 -0.80 29.76 15.23
N GLY A 74 -1.13 28.75 14.42
CA GLY A 74 -2.17 27.74 14.70
C GLY A 74 -1.78 26.68 15.73
N GLN A 75 -0.54 26.69 16.23
CA GLN A 75 -0.18 25.91 17.42
C GLN A 75 -0.47 26.74 18.67
N THR A 76 -1.27 26.20 19.58
CA THR A 76 -1.83 26.85 20.78
C THR A 76 -0.81 27.40 21.80
N HIS A 77 0.49 27.32 21.50
CA HIS A 77 1.59 27.94 22.26
C HIS A 77 2.53 28.82 21.39
N GLY A 78 2.08 29.31 20.24
CA GLY A 78 2.90 30.12 19.31
C GLY A 78 3.40 31.48 19.82
N ARG A 79 2.81 32.04 20.90
CA ARG A 79 3.14 33.40 21.39
C ARG A 79 4.46 33.52 22.17
N GLN A 80 5.04 32.41 22.60
CA GLN A 80 6.35 32.38 23.29
C GLN A 80 7.50 31.94 22.38
N ASN A 81 7.22 31.60 21.12
CA ASN A 81 8.24 31.05 20.22
C ASN A 81 9.15 32.18 19.69
N SER A 82 10.44 32.15 20.03
CA SER A 82 11.43 33.17 19.64
C SER A 82 11.47 33.39 18.12
N CYS A 83 11.29 32.31 17.34
CA CYS A 83 11.20 32.37 15.87
C CYS A 83 10.02 33.22 15.37
N TYR A 84 8.86 33.18 16.04
CA TYR A 84 7.68 33.95 15.63
C TYR A 84 7.92 35.46 15.80
N ARG A 85 8.54 35.87 16.92
CA ARG A 85 8.87 37.29 17.15
C ARG A 85 9.97 37.79 16.21
N GLN A 86 10.95 36.94 15.89
CA GLN A 86 11.99 37.26 14.92
C GLN A 86 11.38 37.47 13.52
N LEU A 87 10.45 36.60 13.11
CA LEU A 87 9.71 36.69 11.85
C LEU A 87 8.84 37.96 11.78
N CYS A 88 8.04 38.26 12.80
CA CYS A 88 7.23 39.48 12.79
C CYS A 88 8.09 40.76 12.75
N ARG A 89 9.28 40.76 13.36
CA ARG A 89 10.23 41.90 13.31
C ARG A 89 10.97 42.03 11.98
N CYS A 90 11.29 40.93 11.31
CA CYS A 90 11.99 40.98 10.03
C CYS A 90 11.10 41.44 8.87
N TYR A 91 9.77 41.41 9.03
CA TYR A 91 8.80 41.67 7.97
C TYR A 91 7.76 42.77 8.29
N ASP A 92 7.94 43.54 9.38
CA ASP A 92 7.08 44.67 9.78
C ASP A 92 5.56 44.37 9.76
N LEU A 93 5.17 43.19 10.25
CA LEU A 93 3.78 42.76 10.27
C LEU A 93 3.07 43.25 11.56
N THR A 94 2.14 44.19 11.44
CA THR A 94 1.17 44.55 12.49
C THR A 94 -0.15 43.81 12.28
N VAL A 95 -0.66 43.16 13.34
CA VAL A 95 -1.94 42.43 13.29
C VAL A 95 -3.00 43.27 14.00
N GLU A 96 -3.90 43.88 13.24
CA GLU A 96 -5.17 44.40 13.76
C GLU A 96 -6.25 43.33 13.61
N THR A 97 -6.96 43.03 14.70
CA THR A 97 -8.15 42.18 14.68
C THR A 97 -9.36 43.00 14.26
N ARG A 98 -10.03 42.64 13.16
CA ARG A 98 -11.40 43.09 12.88
C ARG A 98 -12.32 41.88 12.84
N ASP A 99 -13.30 41.90 13.73
CA ASP A 99 -14.47 41.03 13.70
C ASP A 99 -15.32 41.36 12.46
N VAL A 100 -15.65 40.35 11.67
CA VAL A 100 -16.57 40.48 10.54
C VAL A 100 -17.70 39.47 10.74
N GLU A 101 -18.87 39.97 11.11
CA GLU A 101 -20.14 39.22 11.09
C GLU A 101 -20.49 38.88 9.63
N SER A 102 -20.81 37.61 9.35
CA SER A 102 -21.19 37.13 8.02
C SER A 102 -22.70 36.84 7.97
N PRO A 103 -23.43 37.21 6.88
CA PRO A 103 -24.87 37.05 6.81
C PRO A 103 -25.28 35.64 6.36
N HIS A 104 -26.18 35.02 7.13
CA HIS A 104 -27.17 33.98 6.78
C HIS A 104 -26.86 33.10 5.56
N ALA A 105 -26.14 32.00 5.78
CA ALA A 105 -26.08 30.89 4.84
C ALA A 105 -27.35 30.03 4.94
N MET A 106 -28.06 29.85 3.83
CA MET A 106 -29.12 28.85 3.71
C MET A 106 -28.49 27.46 3.60
N ASP A 107 -28.93 26.55 4.48
CA ASP A 107 -28.46 25.18 4.58
C ASP A 107 -29.10 24.34 3.47
N ILE A 108 -28.33 24.08 2.40
CA ILE A 108 -28.63 23.02 1.41
C ILE A 108 -27.76 21.83 1.79
N SER A 109 -28.10 21.18 2.89
CA SER A 109 -27.57 19.86 3.21
C SER A 109 -28.33 18.84 2.34
N ILE A 110 -27.79 18.56 1.16
CA ILE A 110 -28.06 17.28 0.49
C ILE A 110 -27.45 16.24 1.41
N VAL A 111 -28.31 15.49 2.09
CA VAL A 111 -27.93 14.22 2.72
C VAL A 111 -27.50 13.32 1.57
N LEU A 112 -26.19 13.26 1.32
CA LEU A 112 -25.62 12.14 0.59
C LEU A 112 -25.82 10.96 1.52
N GLU A 113 -26.92 10.23 1.36
CA GLU A 113 -26.97 8.86 1.83
C GLU A 113 -25.71 8.20 1.26
N ASP A 114 -24.87 7.63 2.12
CA ASP A 114 -23.77 6.77 1.69
C ASP A 114 -24.41 5.61 0.90
N GLU A 115 -24.58 5.79 -0.41
CA GLU A 115 -24.93 4.69 -1.31
C GLU A 115 -23.80 3.67 -1.16
N LYS A 116 -24.08 2.63 -0.39
CA LYS A 116 -23.18 1.49 -0.24
C LYS A 116 -22.93 1.01 -1.68
N PRO A 117 -21.68 1.04 -2.17
CA PRO A 117 -21.42 0.67 -3.55
C PRO A 117 -21.99 -0.72 -3.78
N VAL A 118 -22.82 -0.86 -4.82
CA VAL A 118 -23.44 -2.14 -5.19
C VAL A 118 -22.31 -3.17 -5.27
N ASN A 119 -22.36 -4.18 -4.40
CA ASN A 119 -21.32 -5.20 -4.38
C ASN A 119 -21.45 -5.98 -5.69
N VAL A 120 -20.39 -5.97 -6.50
CA VAL A 120 -20.37 -6.65 -7.81
C VAL A 120 -20.61 -8.17 -7.67
N ASN A 121 -20.49 -8.71 -6.45
CA ASN A 121 -20.80 -10.11 -6.14
C ASN A 121 -22.26 -10.34 -5.71
N GLU A 122 -23.08 -9.31 -5.52
CA GLU A 122 -24.54 -9.42 -5.28
C GLU A 122 -25.27 -9.71 -6.60
N VAL A 123 -24.89 -10.79 -7.27
CA VAL A 123 -25.47 -11.24 -8.55
C VAL A 123 -26.18 -12.57 -8.32
N PRO A 124 -27.47 -12.56 -7.95
CA PRO A 124 -28.18 -13.76 -7.50
C PRO A 124 -28.23 -14.85 -8.58
N ASP A 125 -28.31 -14.47 -9.86
CA ASP A 125 -28.50 -15.42 -10.96
C ASP A 125 -27.26 -16.26 -11.29
N TYR A 126 -26.05 -15.70 -11.11
CA TYR A 126 -24.80 -16.32 -11.56
C TYR A 126 -23.81 -16.62 -10.44
N HIS A 127 -24.14 -16.31 -9.17
CA HIS A 127 -23.17 -16.46 -8.07
C HIS A 127 -22.67 -17.90 -7.88
N GLU A 128 -23.49 -18.90 -8.22
CA GLU A 128 -23.15 -20.32 -8.06
C GLU A 128 -22.25 -20.80 -9.20
N ASP A 129 -22.57 -20.42 -10.44
CA ASP A 129 -21.75 -20.68 -11.63
C ASP A 129 -20.38 -20.02 -11.50
N ILE A 130 -20.34 -18.75 -11.06
CA ILE A 130 -19.09 -18.00 -10.84
C ILE A 130 -18.26 -18.68 -9.75
N HIS A 131 -18.87 -19.03 -8.61
CA HIS A 131 -18.14 -19.71 -7.54
C HIS A 131 -17.57 -21.05 -8.01
N THR A 132 -18.36 -21.86 -8.72
CA THR A 132 -17.95 -23.15 -9.27
C THR A 132 -16.79 -22.99 -10.26
N TYR A 133 -16.88 -22.03 -11.17
CA TYR A 133 -15.82 -21.71 -12.12
C TYR A 133 -14.53 -21.27 -11.41
N LEU A 134 -14.62 -20.37 -10.41
CA LEU A 134 -13.44 -19.93 -9.66
C LEU A 134 -12.77 -21.08 -8.89
N ARG A 135 -13.54 -22.03 -8.35
CA ARG A 135 -13.02 -23.25 -7.71
C ARG A 135 -12.30 -24.17 -8.70
N GLU A 136 -12.74 -24.23 -9.96
CA GLU A 136 -12.00 -24.95 -11.01
C GLU A 136 -10.70 -24.23 -11.38
N MET A 137 -10.78 -22.91 -11.56
CA MET A 137 -9.66 -22.09 -12.03
C MET A 137 -8.55 -21.91 -10.99
N GLU A 138 -8.86 -21.92 -9.68
CA GLU A 138 -7.84 -21.79 -8.64
C GLU A 138 -6.87 -22.98 -8.63
N VAL A 139 -7.32 -24.15 -9.08
CA VAL A 139 -6.48 -25.35 -9.23
C VAL A 139 -5.56 -25.20 -10.45
N LYS A 140 -6.09 -24.71 -11.59
CA LYS A 140 -5.32 -24.49 -12.82
C LYS A 140 -4.27 -23.39 -12.65
N CYS A 141 -4.61 -22.33 -11.92
CA CYS A 141 -3.76 -21.18 -11.66
C CYS A 141 -2.87 -21.33 -10.41
N LYS A 142 -2.80 -22.53 -9.81
CA LYS A 142 -1.98 -22.77 -8.62
C LYS A 142 -0.49 -22.81 -8.96
N PRO A 143 0.37 -22.03 -8.28
CA PRO A 143 1.81 -22.14 -8.42
C PRO A 143 2.33 -23.48 -7.88
N LYS A 144 3.53 -23.90 -8.32
CA LYS A 144 4.14 -25.15 -7.85
C LYS A 144 4.62 -24.97 -6.41
N VAL A 145 3.97 -25.65 -5.45
CA VAL A 145 4.19 -25.50 -3.99
C VAL A 145 5.66 -25.40 -3.57
N SER A 146 6.52 -26.27 -4.10
CA SER A 146 7.95 -26.33 -3.75
C SER A 146 8.87 -25.65 -4.77
N TYR A 147 8.40 -24.66 -5.55
CA TYR A 147 9.23 -24.03 -6.58
C TYR A 147 10.49 -23.38 -6.00
N MET A 148 10.42 -22.86 -4.77
CA MET A 148 11.56 -22.21 -4.13
C MET A 148 12.75 -23.16 -3.94
N LYS A 149 12.51 -24.48 -3.79
CA LYS A 149 13.58 -25.48 -3.71
C LYS A 149 14.39 -25.62 -5.01
N ARG A 150 13.80 -25.19 -6.15
CA ARG A 150 14.46 -25.19 -7.47
C ARG A 150 15.10 -23.84 -7.81
N GLN A 151 14.95 -22.84 -6.97
CA GLN A 151 15.56 -21.53 -7.18
C GLN A 151 16.98 -21.54 -6.61
N PRO A 152 18.02 -21.30 -7.43
CA PRO A 152 19.40 -21.41 -6.97
C PRO A 152 19.89 -20.20 -6.16
N ASP A 153 19.25 -19.04 -6.31
CA ASP A 153 19.77 -17.75 -5.79
C ASP A 153 18.75 -16.91 -5.00
N ILE A 154 17.49 -17.36 -4.91
CA ILE A 154 16.43 -16.67 -4.14
C ILE A 154 15.83 -17.61 -3.09
N THR A 155 15.31 -17.01 -2.01
CA THR A 155 14.74 -17.74 -0.87
C THR A 155 13.34 -17.22 -0.51
N ASN A 156 12.61 -17.97 0.32
CA ASN A 156 11.32 -17.53 0.86
C ASN A 156 11.42 -16.18 1.58
N SER A 157 12.53 -15.93 2.29
CA SER A 157 12.75 -14.64 2.96
C SER A 157 12.89 -13.48 1.96
N MET A 158 13.59 -13.68 0.83
CA MET A 158 13.67 -12.66 -0.22
C MET A 158 12.31 -12.40 -0.88
N ARG A 159 11.49 -13.44 -1.05
CA ARG A 159 10.11 -13.29 -1.52
C ARG A 159 9.26 -12.52 -0.51
N ALA A 160 9.35 -12.81 0.78
CA ALA A 160 8.62 -12.08 1.82
C ALA A 160 8.97 -10.59 1.80
N ILE A 161 10.26 -10.24 1.66
CA ILE A 161 10.73 -8.85 1.49
C ILE A 161 10.11 -8.21 0.23
N LEU A 162 10.06 -8.94 -0.89
CA LEU A 162 9.45 -8.43 -2.11
C LEU A 162 7.95 -8.15 -1.92
N VAL A 163 7.20 -9.09 -1.34
CA VAL A 163 5.74 -8.95 -1.16
C VAL A 163 5.43 -7.83 -0.17
N ASP A 164 6.20 -7.69 0.92
CA ASP A 164 6.04 -6.57 1.87
C ASP A 164 6.28 -5.22 1.20
N TRP A 165 7.30 -5.11 0.35
CA TRP A 165 7.52 -3.91 -0.45
C TRP A 165 6.36 -3.65 -1.44
N LEU A 166 5.79 -4.69 -2.07
CA LEU A 166 4.63 -4.54 -2.96
C LEU A 166 3.38 -4.05 -2.22
N VAL A 167 3.24 -4.36 -0.93
CA VAL A 167 2.18 -3.79 -0.09
C VAL A 167 2.39 -2.27 0.05
N GLU A 168 3.62 -1.82 0.29
CA GLU A 168 3.94 -0.38 0.34
C GLU A 168 3.66 0.31 -1.01
N VAL A 169 4.02 -0.33 -2.13
CA VAL A 169 3.72 0.17 -3.48
C VAL A 169 2.21 0.29 -3.70
N GLY A 170 1.44 -0.71 -3.27
CA GLY A 170 -0.01 -0.71 -3.35
C GLY A 170 -0.63 0.45 -2.57
N GLU A 171 -0.13 0.74 -1.37
CA GLU A 171 -0.62 1.86 -0.57
C GLU A 171 -0.21 3.24 -1.14
N GLU A 172 1.01 3.37 -1.66
CA GLU A 172 1.49 4.63 -2.28
C GLU A 172 0.63 5.01 -3.49
N TYR A 173 0.29 4.04 -4.34
CA TYR A 173 -0.54 4.25 -5.54
C TYR A 173 -2.03 4.01 -5.32
N LYS A 174 -2.45 3.72 -4.08
CA LYS A 174 -3.84 3.43 -3.69
C LYS A 174 -4.51 2.34 -4.55
N LEU A 175 -3.75 1.30 -4.88
CA LEU A 175 -4.22 0.16 -5.67
C LEU A 175 -5.24 -0.68 -4.88
N GLN A 176 -6.07 -1.41 -5.61
CA GLN A 176 -6.98 -2.39 -5.03
C GLN A 176 -6.21 -3.54 -4.36
N ASN A 177 -6.81 -4.11 -3.31
CA ASN A 177 -6.27 -5.31 -2.68
C ASN A 177 -6.21 -6.49 -3.68
N GLU A 178 -7.15 -6.55 -4.63
CA GLU A 178 -7.18 -7.54 -5.71
C GLU A 178 -5.92 -7.47 -6.56
N THR A 179 -5.49 -6.26 -6.94
CA THR A 179 -4.26 -6.00 -7.70
C THR A 179 -3.03 -6.60 -7.01
N LEU A 180 -2.90 -6.44 -5.69
CA LEU A 180 -1.82 -7.06 -4.92
C LEU A 180 -1.88 -8.59 -4.98
N HIS A 181 -3.06 -9.19 -4.79
CA HIS A 181 -3.23 -10.65 -4.82
C HIS A 181 -2.88 -11.23 -6.19
N LEU A 182 -3.33 -10.59 -7.28
CA LEU A 182 -2.99 -10.96 -8.65
C LEU A 182 -1.49 -10.85 -8.90
N ALA A 183 -0.86 -9.75 -8.48
CA ALA A 183 0.58 -9.57 -8.64
C ALA A 183 1.37 -10.70 -7.96
N VAL A 184 1.00 -11.09 -6.74
CA VAL A 184 1.64 -12.21 -6.02
C VAL A 184 1.40 -13.54 -6.74
N ASN A 185 0.19 -13.79 -7.25
CA ASN A 185 -0.10 -14.98 -8.08
C ASN A 185 0.81 -15.04 -9.32
N TYR A 186 0.98 -13.93 -10.02
CA TYR A 186 1.82 -13.84 -11.21
C TYR A 186 3.29 -14.10 -10.87
N ILE A 187 3.79 -13.52 -9.77
CA ILE A 187 5.16 -13.76 -9.28
C ILE A 187 5.37 -15.25 -9.01
N ASP A 188 4.50 -15.89 -8.24
CA ASP A 188 4.67 -17.29 -7.85
C ASP A 188 4.56 -18.25 -9.04
N ARG A 189 3.65 -18.01 -9.99
CA ARG A 189 3.56 -18.80 -11.23
C ARG A 189 4.75 -18.57 -12.15
N PHE A 190 5.26 -17.35 -12.23
CA PHE A 190 6.47 -17.04 -12.99
C PHE A 190 7.69 -17.76 -12.40
N LEU A 191 7.90 -17.64 -11.09
CA LEU A 191 9.00 -18.31 -10.36
C LEU A 191 8.84 -19.84 -10.30
N SER A 192 7.64 -20.36 -10.56
CA SER A 192 7.39 -21.80 -10.71
C SER A 192 8.04 -22.39 -11.96
N SER A 193 8.29 -21.57 -12.97
CA SER A 193 8.79 -21.97 -14.30
C SER A 193 10.13 -21.35 -14.67
N MET A 194 10.48 -20.20 -14.09
CA MET A 194 11.70 -19.45 -14.40
C MET A 194 12.62 -19.34 -13.19
N SER A 195 13.89 -19.67 -13.37
CA SER A 195 14.92 -19.37 -12.37
C SER A 195 15.33 -17.90 -12.43
N VAL A 196 15.35 -17.23 -11.29
CA VAL A 196 15.62 -15.80 -11.19
C VAL A 196 16.76 -15.55 -10.21
N LEU A 197 17.68 -14.66 -10.59
CA LEU A 197 18.74 -14.18 -9.71
C LEU A 197 18.19 -13.11 -8.77
N ARG A 198 18.73 -13.02 -7.55
CA ARG A 198 18.26 -12.06 -6.53
C ARG A 198 18.20 -10.61 -7.02
N GLY A 199 19.19 -10.20 -7.84
CA GLY A 199 19.27 -8.85 -8.42
C GLY A 199 18.24 -8.56 -9.53
N LYS A 200 17.39 -9.52 -9.89
CA LYS A 200 16.27 -9.37 -10.84
C LYS A 200 14.92 -9.66 -10.20
N LEU A 201 14.88 -10.08 -8.93
CA LEU A 201 13.64 -10.43 -8.24
C LEU A 201 12.70 -9.22 -8.12
N GLN A 202 13.23 -8.04 -7.75
CA GLN A 202 12.42 -6.82 -7.69
C GLN A 202 11.87 -6.44 -9.07
N LEU A 203 12.65 -6.59 -10.15
CA LEU A 203 12.17 -6.33 -11.52
C LEU A 203 10.99 -7.23 -11.91
N VAL A 204 11.02 -8.52 -11.50
CA VAL A 204 9.88 -9.44 -11.69
C VAL A 204 8.66 -8.93 -10.92
N GLY A 205 8.83 -8.54 -9.66
CA GLY A 205 7.74 -7.99 -8.84
C GLY A 205 7.15 -6.71 -9.42
N THR A 206 7.99 -5.77 -9.87
CA THR A 206 7.56 -4.53 -10.53
C THR A 206 6.73 -4.81 -11.79
N ALA A 207 7.20 -5.73 -12.64
CA ALA A 207 6.48 -6.09 -13.86
C ALA A 207 5.15 -6.82 -13.56
N ALA A 208 5.12 -7.69 -12.55
CA ALA A 208 3.90 -8.37 -12.12
C ALA A 208 2.87 -7.38 -11.55
N MET A 209 3.30 -6.41 -10.74
CA MET A 209 2.43 -5.37 -10.22
C MET A 209 1.88 -4.47 -11.33
N LEU A 210 2.72 -4.08 -12.30
CA LEU A 210 2.28 -3.35 -13.50
C LEU A 210 1.21 -4.12 -14.28
N LEU A 211 1.39 -5.42 -14.48
CA LEU A 211 0.42 -6.27 -15.17
C LEU A 211 -0.89 -6.40 -14.40
N ALA A 212 -0.81 -6.60 -13.08
CA ALA A 212 -1.99 -6.67 -12.23
C ALA A 212 -2.75 -5.34 -12.26
N SER A 213 -2.05 -4.20 -12.16
CA SER A 213 -2.69 -2.89 -12.24
C SER A 213 -3.38 -2.69 -13.59
N LYS A 214 -2.73 -3.05 -14.70
CA LYS A 214 -3.34 -2.96 -16.05
C LYS A 214 -4.59 -3.84 -16.21
N PHE A 215 -4.66 -4.94 -15.47
CA PHE A 215 -5.77 -5.89 -15.55
C PHE A 215 -6.95 -5.45 -14.69
N GLU A 216 -6.69 -4.94 -13.49
CA GLU A 216 -7.72 -4.75 -12.45
C GLU A 216 -8.10 -3.27 -12.25
N GLU A 217 -7.17 -2.33 -12.42
CA GLU A 217 -7.42 -0.92 -12.09
C GLU A 217 -8.15 -0.18 -13.20
N ILE A 218 -9.06 0.70 -12.82
CA ILE A 218 -9.70 1.65 -13.75
C ILE A 218 -8.65 2.62 -14.33
N TYR A 219 -7.73 3.09 -13.47
CA TYR A 219 -6.67 4.02 -13.82
C TYR A 219 -5.31 3.47 -13.34
N PRO A 220 -4.69 2.55 -14.09
CA PRO A 220 -3.41 1.96 -13.69
C PRO A 220 -2.29 3.02 -13.71
N PRO A 221 -1.32 2.96 -12.77
CA PRO A 221 -0.15 3.83 -12.82
C PRO A 221 0.66 3.65 -14.10
N GLU A 222 1.23 4.75 -14.61
CA GLU A 222 2.06 4.70 -15.79
C GLU A 222 3.36 3.91 -15.55
N VAL A 223 3.96 3.39 -16.62
CA VAL A 223 5.25 2.67 -16.53
C VAL A 223 6.36 3.52 -15.90
N ALA A 224 6.30 4.84 -16.06
CA ALA A 224 7.25 5.77 -15.44
C ALA A 224 7.18 5.75 -13.90
N GLU A 225 5.99 5.59 -13.33
CA GLU A 225 5.78 5.46 -11.89
C GLU A 225 6.43 4.18 -11.35
N PHE A 226 6.28 3.07 -12.06
CA PHE A 226 6.92 1.80 -11.70
C PHE A 226 8.45 1.83 -11.82
N VAL A 227 9.01 2.66 -12.70
CA VAL A 227 10.46 2.92 -12.74
C VAL A 227 10.88 3.74 -11.53
N TYR A 228 10.14 4.82 -11.26
CA TYR A 228 10.41 5.74 -10.17
C TYR A 228 10.40 5.05 -8.79
N ILE A 229 9.38 4.23 -8.50
CA ILE A 229 9.24 3.56 -7.20
C ILE A 229 10.35 2.52 -6.93
N THR A 230 11.08 2.11 -7.97
CA THR A 230 12.27 1.26 -7.85
C THR A 230 13.57 2.04 -7.63
N ASP A 231 13.50 3.35 -7.33
CA ASP A 231 14.64 4.26 -7.17
C ASP A 231 15.54 4.26 -8.41
N ASP A 232 14.92 4.22 -9.59
CA ASP A 232 15.58 4.13 -10.91
C ASP A 232 16.55 2.94 -11.06
N THR A 233 16.42 1.91 -10.22
CA THR A 233 17.23 0.68 -10.30
C THR A 233 17.09 -0.01 -11.66
N TYR A 234 15.92 0.12 -12.30
CA TYR A 234 15.62 -0.44 -13.60
C TYR A 234 15.13 0.62 -14.57
N SER A 235 15.64 0.58 -15.79
CA SER A 235 15.14 1.42 -16.88
C SER A 235 13.74 0.99 -17.34
N LYS A 236 12.97 1.94 -17.89
CA LYS A 236 11.67 1.67 -18.56
C LYS A 236 11.74 0.49 -19.54
N LYS A 237 12.83 0.37 -20.29
CA LYS A 237 13.05 -0.72 -21.25
C LYS A 237 13.18 -2.08 -20.57
N GLN A 238 13.81 -2.15 -19.40
CA GLN A 238 13.92 -3.39 -18.62
C GLN A 238 12.55 -3.80 -18.06
N VAL A 239 11.77 -2.84 -17.53
CA VAL A 239 10.42 -3.10 -17.02
C VAL A 239 9.52 -3.64 -18.14
N LEU A 240 9.46 -3.00 -19.30
CA LEU A 240 8.65 -3.45 -20.44
C LEU A 240 9.10 -4.82 -21.00
N ARG A 241 10.40 -5.10 -21.00
CA ARG A 241 10.91 -6.43 -21.41
C ARG A 241 10.52 -7.50 -20.40
N MET A 242 10.57 -7.20 -19.12
CA MET A 242 10.15 -8.14 -18.08
C MET A 242 8.64 -8.37 -18.14
N GLU A 243 7.83 -7.31 -18.32
CA GLU A 243 6.39 -7.43 -18.55
C GLU A 243 6.07 -8.39 -19.70
N HIS A 244 6.70 -8.19 -20.86
CA HIS A 244 6.52 -9.07 -22.01
C HIS A 244 6.92 -10.53 -21.71
N LEU A 245 8.00 -10.73 -20.95
CA LEU A 245 8.46 -12.06 -20.55
C LEU A 245 7.47 -12.73 -19.58
N VAL A 246 6.93 -11.99 -18.60
CA VAL A 246 5.93 -12.51 -17.66
C VAL A 246 4.68 -12.95 -18.42
N LEU A 247 4.15 -12.11 -19.32
CA LEU A 247 3.01 -12.45 -20.18
C LEU A 247 3.26 -13.73 -20.97
N LYS A 248 4.44 -13.85 -21.59
CA LYS A 248 4.82 -15.03 -22.37
C LYS A 248 4.89 -16.30 -21.51
N VAL A 249 5.47 -16.22 -20.31
CA VAL A 249 5.61 -17.36 -19.40
C VAL A 249 4.26 -17.78 -18.81
N LEU A 250 3.38 -16.82 -18.54
CA LEU A 250 2.02 -17.07 -18.05
C LEU A 250 1.02 -17.36 -19.17
N ALA A 251 1.46 -17.41 -20.43
CA ALA A 251 0.61 -17.62 -21.60
C ALA A 251 -0.61 -16.67 -21.68
N PHE A 252 -0.47 -15.43 -21.16
CA PHE A 252 -1.54 -14.45 -21.02
C PHE A 252 -2.71 -14.87 -20.10
N ASP A 253 -2.57 -15.96 -19.33
CA ASP A 253 -3.56 -16.41 -18.35
C ASP A 253 -3.51 -15.56 -17.07
N LEU A 254 -4.05 -14.34 -17.12
CA LEU A 254 -4.00 -13.37 -16.02
C LEU A 254 -5.21 -13.43 -15.08
N ALA A 255 -6.36 -13.93 -15.51
CA ALA A 255 -7.58 -14.03 -14.70
C ALA A 255 -7.50 -15.16 -13.65
N ALA A 256 -6.56 -15.06 -12.72
CA ALA A 256 -6.32 -16.05 -11.66
C ALA A 256 -7.22 -15.78 -10.45
N PRO A 257 -7.91 -16.79 -9.91
CA PRO A 257 -8.68 -16.62 -8.69
C PRO A 257 -7.81 -16.28 -7.48
N THR A 258 -8.30 -15.38 -6.63
CA THR A 258 -7.57 -14.88 -5.46
C THR A 258 -8.32 -15.13 -4.15
N VAL A 259 -7.60 -15.04 -3.04
CA VAL A 259 -8.19 -15.11 -1.68
C VAL A 259 -9.25 -14.02 -1.51
N ASN A 260 -8.99 -12.82 -2.04
CA ASN A 260 -9.88 -11.68 -1.97
C ASN A 260 -11.22 -11.91 -2.72
N GLN A 261 -11.19 -12.54 -3.90
CA GLN A 261 -12.42 -12.92 -4.62
C GLN A 261 -13.28 -13.93 -3.85
N PHE A 262 -12.68 -14.91 -3.17
CA PHE A 262 -13.44 -15.85 -2.34
C PHE A 262 -13.97 -15.18 -1.06
N LEU A 263 -13.17 -14.33 -0.40
CA LEU A 263 -13.60 -13.59 0.79
C LEU A 263 -14.80 -12.70 0.52
N THR A 264 -14.79 -11.95 -0.59
CA THR A 264 -15.89 -11.05 -0.95
C THR A 264 -17.20 -11.79 -1.21
N GLN A 265 -17.16 -13.02 -1.71
CA GLN A 265 -18.34 -13.91 -1.76
C GLN A 265 -18.76 -14.41 -0.39
N TYR A 266 -17.81 -14.78 0.48
CA TYR A 266 -18.11 -15.30 1.81
C TYR A 266 -18.72 -14.23 2.73
N PHE A 267 -18.35 -12.96 2.55
CA PHE A 267 -18.94 -11.86 3.29
C PHE A 267 -20.45 -11.71 3.10
N LEU A 268 -21.00 -12.14 1.95
CA LEU A 268 -22.44 -12.16 1.70
C LEU A 268 -23.22 -13.07 2.68
N HIS A 269 -22.52 -13.98 3.36
CA HIS A 269 -23.10 -14.90 4.34
C HIS A 269 -22.99 -14.38 5.79
N LEU A 270 -22.46 -13.17 6.01
CA LEU A 270 -22.47 -12.50 7.31
C LEU A 270 -23.85 -11.89 7.60
N GLN A 271 -24.54 -12.41 8.62
CA GLN A 271 -25.79 -11.85 9.10
C GLN A 271 -25.74 -11.53 10.60
N PRO A 272 -25.77 -10.24 11.00
CA PRO A 272 -25.67 -9.04 10.15
C PRO A 272 -24.25 -8.85 9.58
N ALA A 273 -24.15 -8.06 8.51
CA ALA A 273 -22.84 -7.65 7.97
C ALA A 273 -22.00 -6.93 9.04
N ASN A 274 -20.68 -7.16 9.05
CA ASN A 274 -19.78 -6.60 10.06
C ASN A 274 -18.45 -6.18 9.43
N CYS A 275 -18.27 -4.86 9.27
CA CYS A 275 -17.10 -4.27 8.61
C CYS A 275 -15.76 -4.63 9.28
N LYS A 276 -15.76 -4.90 10.59
CA LYS A 276 -14.54 -5.35 11.31
C LYS A 276 -14.20 -6.79 10.96
N VAL A 277 -15.19 -7.67 10.80
CA VAL A 277 -14.96 -9.05 10.33
C VAL A 277 -14.39 -9.03 8.92
N GLU A 278 -14.98 -8.24 8.02
CA GLU A 278 -14.51 -8.11 6.63
C GLU A 278 -13.07 -7.60 6.58
N SER A 279 -12.78 -6.51 7.30
CA SER A 279 -11.44 -5.92 7.36
C SER A 279 -10.41 -6.87 7.95
N LEU A 280 -10.77 -7.60 9.01
CA LEU A 280 -9.87 -8.55 9.66
C LEU A 280 -9.63 -9.79 8.79
N ALA A 281 -10.64 -10.28 8.08
CA ALA A 281 -10.50 -11.39 7.15
C ALA A 281 -9.58 -11.02 5.98
N MET A 282 -9.71 -9.81 5.42
CA MET A 282 -8.80 -9.30 4.39
C MET A 282 -7.36 -9.15 4.93
N PHE A 283 -7.19 -8.63 6.16
CA PHE A 283 -5.88 -8.57 6.82
C PHE A 283 -5.20 -9.93 6.91
N LEU A 284 -5.93 -10.95 7.39
CA LEU A 284 -5.43 -12.32 7.51
C LEU A 284 -5.12 -12.93 6.13
N GLY A 285 -5.98 -12.67 5.13
CA GLY A 285 -5.73 -13.05 3.74
C GLY A 285 -4.44 -12.45 3.20
N GLU A 286 -4.18 -11.16 3.43
CA GLU A 286 -2.93 -10.51 3.01
C GLU A 286 -1.70 -11.05 3.75
N LEU A 287 -1.79 -11.34 5.05
CA LEU A 287 -0.68 -11.96 5.78
C LEU A 287 -0.23 -13.29 5.13
N SER A 288 -1.17 -14.06 4.58
CA SER A 288 -0.86 -15.32 3.90
C SER A 288 -0.01 -15.12 2.62
N LEU A 289 0.00 -13.93 2.04
CA LEU A 289 0.77 -13.64 0.83
C LEU A 289 2.27 -13.52 1.11
N ILE A 290 2.66 -13.12 2.32
CA ILE A 290 4.06 -12.88 2.71
C ILE A 290 4.85 -14.19 2.74
N ASP A 291 4.31 -15.19 3.44
CA ASP A 291 4.99 -16.46 3.68
C ASP A 291 4.62 -17.51 2.63
N ALA A 292 5.56 -17.85 1.76
CA ALA A 292 5.32 -18.92 0.79
C ALA A 292 5.11 -20.30 1.46
N ASP A 293 5.84 -20.57 2.54
CA ASP A 293 5.65 -21.73 3.41
C ASP A 293 5.05 -21.22 4.72
N PRO A 294 3.80 -21.60 5.09
CA PRO A 294 3.04 -22.73 4.55
C PRO A 294 2.09 -22.44 3.38
N TYR A 295 1.79 -21.19 3.04
CA TYR A 295 0.55 -20.87 2.34
C TYR A 295 0.45 -21.33 0.88
N LEU A 296 1.56 -21.55 0.17
CA LEU A 296 1.53 -22.12 -1.19
C LEU A 296 0.94 -23.53 -1.25
N LYS A 297 0.87 -24.26 -0.13
CA LYS A 297 0.25 -25.59 -0.07
C LYS A 297 -1.26 -25.53 -0.17
N TYR A 298 -1.87 -24.43 0.27
CA TYR A 298 -3.31 -24.24 0.31
C TYR A 298 -3.84 -23.61 -0.99
N LEU A 299 -5.13 -23.79 -1.25
CA LEU A 299 -5.83 -23.10 -2.32
C LEU A 299 -6.39 -21.76 -1.82
N PRO A 300 -6.53 -20.74 -2.70
CA PRO A 300 -7.12 -19.46 -2.34
C PRO A 300 -8.47 -19.56 -1.60
N SER A 301 -9.37 -20.45 -2.04
CA SER A 301 -10.68 -20.66 -1.40
C SER A 301 -10.59 -21.18 0.04
N LEU A 302 -9.57 -22.00 0.32
CA LEU A 302 -9.31 -22.58 1.65
C LEU A 302 -8.68 -21.55 2.59
N ILE A 303 -7.74 -20.75 2.09
CA ILE A 303 -7.15 -19.62 2.85
C ILE A 303 -8.24 -18.60 3.18
N ALA A 304 -9.10 -18.26 2.21
CA ALA A 304 -10.24 -17.38 2.43
C ALA A 304 -11.21 -17.93 3.50
N GLY A 305 -11.49 -19.24 3.47
CA GLY A 305 -12.36 -19.87 4.46
C GLY A 305 -11.77 -19.81 5.87
N ALA A 306 -10.47 -20.11 6.00
CA ALA A 306 -9.76 -20.02 7.27
C ALA A 306 -9.67 -18.58 7.80
N ALA A 307 -9.38 -17.62 6.93
CA ALA A 307 -9.31 -16.20 7.26
C ALA A 307 -10.67 -15.65 7.69
N PHE A 308 -11.74 -15.99 6.97
CA PHE A 308 -13.11 -15.61 7.32
C PHE A 308 -13.53 -16.19 8.68
N HIS A 309 -13.35 -17.49 8.89
CA HIS A 309 -13.68 -18.13 10.17
C HIS A 309 -12.89 -17.51 11.34
N LEU A 310 -11.57 -17.35 11.18
CA LEU A 310 -10.72 -16.78 12.23
C LEU A 310 -11.12 -15.33 12.56
N ALA A 311 -11.42 -14.52 11.54
CA ALA A 311 -11.89 -13.15 11.75
C ALA A 311 -13.25 -13.11 12.45
N LEU A 312 -14.19 -13.95 12.01
CA LEU A 312 -15.53 -14.05 12.58
C LEU A 312 -15.47 -14.46 14.05
N TYR A 313 -14.68 -15.49 14.38
CA TYR A 313 -14.47 -15.94 15.74
C TYR A 313 -13.79 -14.87 16.60
N THR A 314 -12.77 -14.19 16.08
CA THR A 314 -12.05 -13.14 16.82
C THR A 314 -12.95 -11.96 17.20
N VAL A 315 -13.85 -11.55 16.30
CA VAL A 315 -14.68 -10.34 16.48
C VAL A 315 -15.99 -10.65 17.20
N THR A 316 -16.61 -11.81 16.94
CA THR A 316 -17.98 -12.12 17.37
C THR A 316 -18.11 -13.39 18.20
N GLY A 317 -17.08 -14.24 18.22
CA GLY A 317 -17.15 -15.60 18.79
C GLY A 317 -17.93 -16.61 17.94
N GLN A 318 -18.50 -16.21 16.81
CA GLN A 318 -19.21 -17.11 15.89
C GLN A 318 -18.23 -17.98 15.10
N SER A 319 -18.75 -19.10 14.58
CA SER A 319 -17.98 -20.09 13.82
C SER A 319 -18.33 -20.07 12.33
N TRP A 320 -17.66 -20.93 11.55
CA TRP A 320 -17.90 -21.08 10.12
C TRP A 320 -19.38 -21.43 9.86
N PRO A 321 -20.13 -20.60 9.11
CA PRO A 321 -21.58 -20.73 9.02
C PRO A 321 -22.00 -21.89 8.11
N GLU A 322 -23.13 -22.52 8.45
CA GLU A 322 -23.68 -23.67 7.71
C GLU A 322 -23.99 -23.34 6.24
N SER A 323 -24.41 -22.11 5.94
CA SER A 323 -24.66 -21.67 4.57
C SER A 323 -23.38 -21.68 3.71
N LEU A 324 -22.20 -21.46 4.31
CA LEU A 324 -20.93 -21.60 3.62
C LEU A 324 -20.45 -23.05 3.53
N VAL A 325 -20.81 -23.91 4.49
CA VAL A 325 -20.61 -25.36 4.36
C VAL A 325 -21.36 -25.87 3.12
N GLN A 326 -22.62 -25.46 2.94
CA GLN A 326 -23.44 -25.82 1.78
C GLN A 326 -22.86 -25.28 0.47
N LYS A 327 -22.44 -24.01 0.43
CA LYS A 327 -21.89 -23.38 -0.78
C LYS A 327 -20.52 -23.93 -1.19
N THR A 328 -19.64 -24.20 -0.21
CA THR A 328 -18.21 -24.49 -0.49
C THR A 328 -17.86 -25.97 -0.36
N GLY A 329 -18.65 -26.74 0.38
CA GLY A 329 -18.34 -28.09 0.83
C GLY A 329 -17.27 -28.16 1.92
N TYR A 330 -16.73 -27.04 2.39
CA TYR A 330 -15.72 -27.01 3.45
C TYR A 330 -16.37 -27.03 4.82
N THR A 331 -16.00 -28.03 5.63
CA THR A 331 -16.28 -28.10 7.06
C THR A 331 -15.14 -27.47 7.87
N LEU A 332 -15.38 -27.24 9.17
CA LEU A 332 -14.35 -26.73 10.06
C LEU A 332 -13.13 -27.68 10.14
N GLU A 333 -13.35 -29.00 10.14
CA GLU A 333 -12.28 -30.02 10.02
C GLU A 333 -11.46 -29.86 8.74
N SER A 334 -12.10 -29.57 7.61
CA SER A 334 -11.38 -29.37 6.35
C SER A 334 -10.53 -28.09 6.35
N LEU A 335 -11.00 -27.04 7.03
CA LEU A 335 -10.29 -25.77 7.19
C LEU A 335 -9.17 -25.86 8.24
N LYS A 336 -9.28 -26.78 9.20
CA LYS A 336 -8.43 -26.88 10.39
C LYS A 336 -6.93 -26.77 10.12
N PRO A 337 -6.34 -27.48 9.13
CA PRO A 337 -4.90 -27.34 8.87
C PRO A 337 -4.49 -25.91 8.50
N CYS A 338 -5.23 -25.29 7.58
CA CYS A 338 -4.97 -23.91 7.16
C CYS A 338 -5.27 -22.91 8.26
N LEU A 339 -6.32 -23.17 9.05
CA LEU A 339 -6.71 -22.34 10.17
C LEU A 339 -5.66 -22.33 11.28
N MET A 340 -5.06 -23.48 11.61
CA MET A 340 -4.00 -23.55 12.62
C MET A 340 -2.74 -22.81 12.16
N ASP A 341 -2.34 -22.96 10.89
CA ASP A 341 -1.21 -22.21 10.34
C ASP A 341 -1.48 -20.70 10.36
N LEU A 342 -2.68 -20.27 9.93
CA LEU A 342 -3.07 -18.87 9.89
C LEU A 342 -3.20 -18.25 11.28
N HIS A 343 -3.69 -19.00 12.25
CA HIS A 343 -3.74 -18.59 13.64
C HIS A 343 -2.34 -18.36 14.22
N GLN A 344 -1.39 -19.24 13.93
CA GLN A 344 0.00 -19.07 14.34
C GLN A 344 0.65 -17.86 13.68
N THR A 345 0.38 -17.61 12.39
CA THR A 345 0.83 -16.39 11.71
C THR A 345 0.20 -15.15 12.35
N TYR A 346 -1.09 -15.17 12.70
CA TYR A 346 -1.75 -14.03 13.34
C TYR A 346 -1.15 -13.73 14.72
N LEU A 347 -0.93 -14.76 15.56
CA LEU A 347 -0.28 -14.64 16.86
C LEU A 347 1.13 -14.04 16.78
N LYS A 348 1.90 -14.45 15.76
CA LYS A 348 3.31 -14.03 15.57
C LYS A 348 3.46 -12.79 14.69
N ALA A 349 2.37 -12.26 14.16
CA ALA A 349 2.38 -11.12 13.25
C ALA A 349 3.12 -9.90 13.84
N PRO A 350 3.01 -9.57 15.14
CA PRO A 350 3.75 -8.45 15.72
C PRO A 350 5.27 -8.62 15.76
N GLN A 351 5.77 -9.87 15.74
CA GLN A 351 7.20 -10.20 15.79
C GLN A 351 7.77 -10.54 14.41
N HIS A 352 6.92 -10.59 13.38
CA HIS A 352 7.33 -10.92 12.02
C HIS A 352 8.28 -9.86 11.44
N ALA A 353 9.24 -10.25 10.60
CA ALA A 353 10.22 -9.31 10.05
C ALA A 353 9.58 -8.27 9.11
N GLN A 354 8.58 -8.69 8.35
CA GLN A 354 7.77 -7.86 7.45
C GLN A 354 6.54 -7.33 8.22
N GLN A 355 6.29 -6.01 8.14
CA GLN A 355 5.30 -5.30 8.95
C GLN A 355 4.36 -4.40 8.14
N SER A 356 4.56 -4.25 6.83
CA SER A 356 3.84 -3.25 6.03
C SER A 356 2.34 -3.53 5.99
N ILE A 357 1.93 -4.79 5.96
CA ILE A 357 0.50 -5.19 6.08
C ILE A 357 -0.08 -4.77 7.44
N ARG A 358 0.65 -4.98 8.54
CA ARG A 358 0.16 -4.55 9.85
C ARG A 358 -0.01 -3.05 9.90
N GLU A 359 0.95 -2.27 9.41
CA GLU A 359 0.84 -0.81 9.36
C GLU A 359 -0.33 -0.34 8.48
N LYS A 360 -0.52 -0.95 7.30
CA LYS A 360 -1.69 -0.71 6.42
C LYS A 360 -3.01 -0.88 7.17
N TYR A 361 -3.19 -2.01 7.84
CA TYR A 361 -4.42 -2.35 8.56
C TYR A 361 -4.55 -1.71 9.95
N LYS A 362 -3.62 -0.82 10.36
CA LYS A 362 -3.84 0.09 11.51
C LYS A 362 -4.70 1.28 11.11
N HIS A 363 -4.72 1.63 9.84
CA HIS A 363 -5.45 2.80 9.35
C HIS A 363 -6.96 2.67 9.62
N SER A 364 -7.62 3.78 9.89
CA SER A 364 -9.07 3.82 10.18
C SER A 364 -9.92 3.29 9.02
N LYS A 365 -9.42 3.42 7.78
CA LYS A 365 -9.99 2.81 6.55
C LYS A 365 -10.30 1.31 6.74
N TYR A 366 -9.45 0.60 7.48
CA TYR A 366 -9.61 -0.83 7.77
C TYR A 366 -10.00 -1.08 9.22
N HIS A 367 -10.65 -0.10 9.88
CA HIS A 367 -11.16 -0.19 11.25
C HIS A 367 -10.10 -0.56 12.30
N SER A 368 -8.83 -0.27 12.01
CA SER A 368 -7.67 -0.58 12.88
C SER A 368 -7.60 -2.05 13.33
N VAL A 369 -8.08 -2.98 12.50
CA VAL A 369 -8.21 -4.40 12.87
C VAL A 369 -6.89 -5.09 13.19
N SER A 370 -5.76 -4.61 12.69
CA SER A 370 -4.43 -5.15 13.03
C SER A 370 -4.02 -4.93 14.50
N LEU A 371 -4.77 -4.09 15.23
CA LEU A 371 -4.60 -3.84 16.67
C LEU A 371 -5.47 -4.76 17.54
N LEU A 372 -6.36 -5.54 16.94
CA LEU A 372 -7.15 -6.52 17.68
C LEU A 372 -6.23 -7.64 18.20
N ASN A 373 -6.55 -8.13 19.39
CA ASN A 373 -5.81 -9.24 19.97
C ASN A 373 -6.25 -10.55 19.30
N PRO A 374 -5.31 -11.37 18.81
CA PRO A 374 -5.63 -12.72 18.37
C PRO A 374 -6.17 -13.56 19.54
N PRO A 375 -7.12 -14.49 19.31
CA PRO A 375 -7.56 -15.42 20.33
C PRO A 375 -6.39 -16.31 20.78
N GLU A 376 -6.26 -16.60 22.08
CA GLU A 376 -5.17 -17.47 22.58
C GLU A 376 -5.34 -18.93 22.12
N THR A 377 -6.59 -19.39 22.06
CA THR A 377 -6.97 -20.74 21.66
C THR A 377 -8.15 -20.70 20.69
N LEU A 378 -8.20 -21.68 19.80
CA LEU A 378 -9.30 -21.92 18.89
C LEU A 378 -10.02 -23.19 19.33
N ASN A 379 -11.32 -23.10 19.62
CA ASN A 379 -12.15 -24.25 19.97
C ASN A 379 -12.59 -24.97 18.68
N VAL A 380 -11.64 -25.62 18.01
CA VAL A 380 -11.74 -26.17 16.64
C VAL A 380 -11.19 -27.59 16.58
#